data_AF-E0WQC8-F1
#
_entry.id   AF-E0WQC8-F1
#
_cell.length_a   1.000
_cell.length_b   1.000
_cell.length_c   1.000
_cell.angle_alpha   90.00
_cell.angle_beta   90.00
_cell.angle_gamma   90.00
#
_symmetry.space_group_name_H-M   'P 1'
#
loop_
_entity.id
_entity.type
_entity.pdbx_description
1 polymer ?
#
loop_
_entity_poly.entity_id
_entity_poly.type
_entity_poly.pdbx_seq_one_letter_code
_entity_poly.pdbx_strand_id
1 'polypeptide(L)'
;MGVWGKIKDWVCRNKKSKALKKIYDLTHNDHEPDTESALKTITSFYQLKEMIYPGFQDRFQASVTENEDGTYTFAFSIKDAMDERKLVYGNFEKDVHAFSARKLTNNSEFLDTSNVSREGVDAALAKVAYNVALDKLEGISSPNQDRLYLHLLSERTKQKMGFDQRLAQEWITLQMKCFDYYALQRSSLDSIEGMDLTKTIETENEWIYNFARSMSSIKRNIQKPLAEKFNNKTNRLYDEPIYAEITDLKAVHSERTDKPLRAMTSQSQTIQNFRL
;
A
#
# COMPACT_ATOMS: atom_id res chain seq x y z
N MET A 1 25.23 -21.59 26.25
CA MET A 1 23.97 -21.43 27.01
C MET A 1 23.13 -20.37 26.29
N GLY A 2 21.97 -20.72 25.72
CA GLY A 2 21.15 -19.78 24.93
C GLY A 2 20.43 -18.73 25.80
N VAL A 3 19.82 -17.72 25.17
CA VAL A 3 19.13 -16.59 25.84
C VAL A 3 18.23 -17.06 26.99
N TRP A 4 17.42 -18.09 26.75
CA TRP A 4 16.54 -18.66 27.78
C TRP A 4 17.28 -19.09 29.05
N GLY A 5 18.42 -19.77 28.92
CA GLY A 5 19.19 -20.25 30.06
C GLY A 5 19.70 -19.12 30.96
N LYS A 6 19.83 -17.91 30.40
CA LYS A 6 20.32 -16.72 31.09
C LYS A 6 19.22 -15.88 31.72
N ILE A 7 18.00 -15.89 31.16
CA ILE A 7 16.89 -15.02 31.62
C ILE A 7 15.72 -15.75 32.27
N LYS A 8 15.70 -17.10 32.26
CA LYS A 8 14.58 -17.93 32.78
C LYS A 8 14.16 -17.63 34.22
N ASP A 9 15.06 -17.10 35.04
CA ASP A 9 14.85 -16.81 36.45
C ASP A 9 14.35 -15.37 36.68
N TRP A 10 14.45 -14.52 35.65
CA TRP A 10 13.88 -13.16 35.65
C TRP A 10 12.41 -13.15 35.23
N VAL A 11 11.93 -14.24 34.61
CA VAL A 11 10.55 -14.38 34.09
C VAL A 11 9.61 -14.89 35.19
N CYS A 12 8.46 -14.25 35.36
CA CYS A 12 7.40 -14.72 36.25
C CYS A 12 7.01 -16.18 35.93
N ARG A 13 6.82 -17.02 36.96
CA ARG A 13 6.58 -18.48 36.79
C ARG A 13 5.44 -18.80 35.81
N ASN A 14 4.34 -18.05 35.86
CA ASN A 14 3.17 -18.22 35.01
C ASN A 14 3.34 -17.69 33.57
N LYS A 15 4.42 -16.96 33.26
CA LYS A 15 4.68 -16.37 31.95
C LYS A 15 5.78 -17.11 31.16
N LYS A 16 6.42 -18.14 31.74
CA LYS A 16 7.58 -18.85 31.15
C LYS A 16 7.34 -19.43 29.75
N SER A 17 6.20 -20.07 29.51
CA SER A 17 5.86 -20.62 28.18
C SER A 17 5.69 -19.50 27.13
N LYS A 18 5.03 -18.40 27.49
CA LYS A 18 4.86 -17.24 26.60
C LYS A 18 6.21 -16.57 26.31
N ALA A 19 7.07 -16.42 27.31
CA ALA A 19 8.39 -15.83 27.16
C ALA A 19 9.29 -16.67 26.23
N LEU A 20 9.25 -18.00 26.32
CA LEU A 20 9.96 -18.89 25.40
C LEU A 20 9.56 -18.66 23.95
N LYS A 21 8.25 -18.51 23.68
CA LYS A 21 7.75 -18.17 22.34
C LYS A 21 8.33 -16.82 21.87
N LYS A 22 8.35 -15.80 22.73
CA LYS A 22 8.92 -14.50 22.37
C LYS A 22 10.41 -14.54 22.09
N ILE A 23 11.17 -15.31 22.86
CA ILE A 23 12.59 -15.53 22.57
C ILE A 23 12.77 -16.19 21.20
N TYR A 24 11.94 -17.20 20.88
CA TYR A 24 11.97 -17.84 19.56
C TYR A 24 11.72 -16.83 18.44
N ASP A 25 10.63 -16.06 18.55
CA ASP A 25 10.26 -15.01 17.59
C ASP A 25 11.40 -13.97 17.39
N LEU A 26 12.16 -13.65 18.45
CA LEU A 26 13.29 -12.72 18.40
C LEU A 26 14.59 -13.33 17.84
N THR A 27 14.76 -14.64 17.94
CA THR A 27 16.03 -15.32 17.64
C THR A 27 16.08 -15.99 16.28
N HIS A 28 14.93 -16.42 15.74
CA HIS A 28 14.81 -17.26 14.54
C HIS A 28 14.08 -16.57 13.36
N ASN A 29 14.09 -15.24 13.30
CA ASN A 29 13.60 -14.50 12.14
C ASN A 29 14.72 -14.32 11.10
N ASP A 30 14.74 -15.18 10.08
CA ASP A 30 15.76 -15.21 9.02
C ASP A 30 15.39 -14.38 7.78
N HIS A 31 14.36 -13.52 7.86
CA HIS A 31 13.82 -12.83 6.68
C HIS A 31 14.27 -11.37 6.66
N GLU A 32 14.60 -10.87 5.46
CA GLU A 32 14.74 -9.43 5.24
C GLU A 32 13.41 -8.76 5.58
N PRO A 33 13.37 -7.88 6.59
CA PRO A 33 12.10 -7.50 7.21
C PRO A 33 11.41 -6.36 6.45
N ASP A 34 10.12 -6.59 6.17
CA ASP A 34 9.17 -5.52 5.90
C ASP A 34 8.73 -4.84 7.21
N THR A 35 7.98 -3.75 7.11
CA THR A 35 7.49 -3.00 8.29
C THR A 35 6.59 -3.87 9.20
N GLU A 36 5.85 -4.84 8.65
CA GLU A 36 5.03 -5.77 9.42
C GLU A 36 5.88 -6.74 10.26
N SER A 37 6.97 -7.26 9.69
CA SER A 37 7.91 -8.15 10.37
C SER A 37 8.70 -7.41 11.45
N ALA A 38 9.04 -6.15 11.22
CA ALA A 38 9.58 -5.26 12.23
C ALA A 38 8.62 -5.09 13.41
N LEU A 39 7.33 -4.85 13.15
CA LEU A 39 6.30 -4.75 14.18
C LEU A 39 6.21 -6.03 15.02
N LYS A 40 6.24 -7.21 14.40
CA LYS A 40 6.22 -8.50 15.12
C LYS A 40 7.42 -8.64 16.07
N THR A 41 8.59 -8.20 15.62
CA THR A 41 9.84 -8.25 16.40
C THR A 41 9.78 -7.29 17.58
N ILE A 42 9.43 -6.03 17.34
CA ILE A 42 9.26 -4.96 18.36
C ILE A 42 8.22 -5.37 19.40
N THR A 43 7.07 -5.88 18.95
CA THR A 43 6.01 -6.37 19.85
C THR A 43 6.51 -7.52 20.72
N SER A 44 7.27 -8.45 20.14
CA SER A 44 7.80 -9.59 20.87
C SER A 44 8.87 -9.18 21.89
N PHE A 45 9.69 -8.19 21.56
CA PHE A 45 10.68 -7.61 22.46
C PHE A 45 10.01 -6.89 23.64
N TYR A 46 9.04 -6.01 23.35
CA TYR A 46 8.26 -5.31 24.37
C TYR A 46 7.56 -6.30 25.30
N GLN A 47 6.81 -7.25 24.73
CA GLN A 47 6.08 -8.24 25.52
C GLN A 47 7.02 -9.11 26.35
N LEU A 48 8.20 -9.46 25.85
CA LEU A 48 9.19 -10.18 26.64
C LEU A 48 9.64 -9.34 27.84
N LYS A 49 9.94 -8.05 27.65
CA LYS A 49 10.27 -7.12 28.75
C LYS A 49 9.15 -7.03 29.79
N GLU A 50 7.90 -6.96 29.37
CA GLU A 50 6.72 -6.94 30.28
C GLU A 50 6.46 -8.29 31.01
N MET A 51 7.09 -9.37 30.57
CA MET A 51 7.03 -10.68 31.25
C MET A 51 8.12 -10.85 32.33
N ILE A 52 9.08 -9.95 32.38
CA ILE A 52 10.24 -9.95 33.27
C ILE A 52 9.91 -9.16 34.55
N TYR A 53 10.42 -9.60 35.70
CA TYR A 53 10.25 -8.86 36.95
C TYR A 53 10.84 -7.44 36.81
N PRO A 54 10.21 -6.40 37.38
CA PRO A 54 10.64 -5.01 37.22
C PRO A 54 12.13 -4.76 37.50
N GLY A 55 12.69 -5.44 38.50
CA GLY A 55 14.12 -5.32 38.86
C GLY A 55 15.13 -5.82 37.81
N PHE A 56 14.68 -6.36 36.69
CA PHE A 56 15.53 -6.77 35.56
C PHE A 56 15.11 -6.14 34.22
N GLN A 57 14.08 -5.28 34.19
CA GLN A 57 13.58 -4.69 32.94
C GLN A 57 14.54 -3.66 32.33
N ASP A 58 15.36 -3.00 33.15
CA ASP A 58 16.44 -2.08 32.78
C ASP A 58 17.53 -2.74 31.92
N ARG A 59 17.60 -4.08 31.93
CA ARG A 59 18.51 -4.87 31.10
C ARG A 59 18.09 -4.93 29.63
N PHE A 60 16.84 -4.58 29.31
CA PHE A 60 16.31 -4.56 27.96
C PHE A 60 16.55 -3.19 27.34
N GLN A 61 17.41 -3.14 26.32
CA GLN A 61 17.78 -1.90 25.65
C GLN A 61 17.32 -1.96 24.20
N ALA A 62 16.73 -0.87 23.72
CA ALA A 62 16.33 -0.77 22.32
C ALA A 62 16.28 0.67 21.83
N SER A 63 16.42 0.84 20.52
CA SER A 63 16.35 2.13 19.83
C SER A 63 15.80 1.96 18.42
N VAL A 64 15.18 3.03 17.90
CA VAL A 64 14.78 3.16 16.50
C VAL A 64 15.45 4.39 15.93
N THR A 65 16.20 4.21 14.84
CA THR A 65 16.94 5.29 14.17
C THR A 65 16.63 5.33 12.68
N GLU A 66 16.48 6.53 12.12
CA GLU A 66 16.36 6.73 10.68
C GLU A 66 17.74 6.58 10.01
N ASN A 67 17.77 5.92 8.85
CA ASN A 67 18.94 5.75 8.01
C ASN A 67 18.94 6.80 6.88
N GLU A 68 20.09 7.04 6.25
CA GLU A 68 20.24 8.04 5.18
C GLU A 68 19.35 7.79 3.95
N ASP A 69 19.02 6.53 3.69
CA ASP A 69 18.17 6.10 2.57
C ASP A 69 16.66 6.18 2.89
N GLY A 70 16.29 6.69 4.06
CA GLY A 70 14.90 6.80 4.52
C GLY A 70 14.30 5.51 5.08
N THR A 71 15.08 4.43 5.17
CA THR A 71 14.74 3.23 5.96
C THR A 71 15.01 3.49 7.44
N TYR A 72 14.61 2.55 8.30
CA TYR A 72 14.78 2.66 9.75
C TYR A 72 15.45 1.41 10.30
N THR A 73 16.27 1.58 11.33
CA THR A 73 16.92 0.48 12.06
C THR A 73 16.33 0.36 13.45
N PHE A 74 15.77 -0.80 13.76
CA PHE A 74 15.47 -1.21 15.14
C PHE A 74 16.66 -1.99 15.69
N ALA A 75 17.34 -1.43 16.69
CA ALA A 75 18.41 -2.08 17.42
C ALA A 75 17.92 -2.49 18.80
N PHE A 76 18.25 -3.71 19.25
CA PHE A 76 17.79 -4.21 20.54
C PHE A 76 18.76 -5.24 21.13
N SER A 77 18.86 -5.27 22.45
CA SER A 77 19.72 -6.18 23.21
C SER A 77 19.13 -6.51 24.58
N ILE A 78 19.64 -7.58 25.20
CA ILE A 78 19.34 -7.89 26.61
C ILE A 78 20.67 -8.09 27.32
N LYS A 79 21.02 -7.18 28.22
CA LYS A 79 22.29 -7.19 28.94
C LYS A 79 22.58 -8.55 29.57
N ASP A 80 23.79 -9.06 29.35
CA ASP A 80 24.30 -10.37 29.76
C ASP A 80 23.63 -11.58 29.08
N ALA A 81 22.52 -11.39 28.36
CA ALA A 81 21.69 -12.46 27.82
C ALA A 81 21.72 -12.59 26.30
N MET A 82 21.64 -11.47 25.58
CA MET A 82 21.52 -11.39 24.13
C MET A 82 22.30 -10.18 23.63
N ASP A 83 23.28 -10.45 22.75
CA ASP A 83 24.04 -9.40 22.07
C ASP A 83 23.12 -8.52 21.22
N GLU A 84 23.58 -7.31 20.90
CA GLU A 84 22.81 -6.40 20.08
C GLU A 84 22.46 -7.02 18.72
N ARG A 85 21.18 -6.95 18.39
CA ARG A 85 20.63 -7.30 17.09
C ARG A 85 20.09 -6.05 16.43
N LYS A 86 20.22 -5.98 15.11
CA LYS A 86 19.72 -4.90 14.28
C LYS A 86 18.79 -5.44 13.22
N LEU A 87 17.72 -4.72 12.99
CA LEU A 87 16.69 -5.04 12.02
C LEU A 87 16.36 -3.78 11.20
N VAL A 88 16.63 -3.80 9.91
CA VAL A 88 16.37 -2.67 9.00
C VAL A 88 15.03 -2.88 8.30
N TYR A 89 14.14 -1.89 8.37
CA TYR A 89 12.77 -1.97 7.83
C TYR A 89 12.36 -0.66 7.13
N GLY A 90 11.19 -0.67 6.48
CA GLY A 90 10.72 0.47 5.67
C GLY A 90 11.32 0.50 4.27
N ASN A 91 11.85 -0.63 3.79
CA ASN A 91 12.35 -0.75 2.43
C ASN A 91 11.19 -0.71 1.41
N PHE A 92 11.32 0.14 0.39
CA PHE A 92 10.31 0.35 -0.63
C PHE A 92 9.84 -0.96 -1.29
N GLU A 93 10.75 -1.78 -1.83
CA GLU A 93 10.38 -2.97 -2.59
C GLU A 93 9.74 -4.04 -1.69
N LYS A 94 10.24 -4.19 -0.45
CA LYS A 94 9.69 -5.14 0.52
C LYS A 94 8.28 -4.76 0.95
N ASP A 95 8.07 -3.51 1.32
CA ASP A 95 6.76 -3.04 1.76
C ASP A 95 5.76 -3.05 0.59
N VAL A 96 6.17 -2.63 -0.62
CA VAL A 96 5.34 -2.74 -1.83
C VAL A 96 4.93 -4.18 -2.10
N HIS A 97 5.86 -5.13 -2.04
CA HIS A 97 5.55 -6.54 -2.20
C HIS A 97 4.54 -7.01 -1.14
N ALA A 98 4.79 -6.66 0.13
CA ALA A 98 3.95 -7.04 1.26
C ALA A 98 2.51 -6.52 1.13
N PHE A 99 2.30 -5.24 0.79
CA PHE A 99 0.94 -4.71 0.67
C PHE A 99 0.29 -5.07 -0.67
N SER A 100 1.04 -5.21 -1.76
CA SER A 100 0.46 -5.52 -3.08
C SER A 100 -0.20 -6.91 -3.10
N ALA A 101 0.33 -7.86 -2.34
CA ALA A 101 -0.22 -9.21 -2.20
C ALA A 101 -1.50 -9.29 -1.34
N ARG A 102 -1.87 -8.21 -0.62
CA ARG A 102 -3.02 -8.23 0.28
C ARG A 102 -4.35 -8.21 -0.46
N LYS A 103 -5.37 -8.76 0.20
CA LYS A 103 -6.77 -8.63 -0.23
C LYS A 103 -7.15 -7.15 -0.23
N LEU A 104 -7.90 -6.74 -1.25
CA LEU A 104 -8.44 -5.39 -1.33
C LEU A 104 -9.55 -5.19 -0.29
N THR A 105 -9.47 -4.08 0.45
CA THR A 105 -10.46 -3.63 1.44
C THR A 105 -10.70 -2.14 1.26
N ASN A 106 -11.82 -1.62 1.77
CA ASN A 106 -12.11 -0.18 1.76
C ASN A 106 -11.95 0.46 3.15
N ASN A 107 -10.98 0.00 3.96
CA ASN A 107 -10.74 0.57 5.29
C ASN A 107 -10.15 1.99 5.20
N SER A 108 -9.54 2.31 4.06
CA SER A 108 -9.10 3.66 3.67
C SER A 108 -10.25 4.63 3.41
N GLU A 109 -11.46 4.12 3.17
CA GLU A 109 -12.68 4.85 2.79
C GLU A 109 -12.54 5.65 1.48
N PHE A 110 -11.58 5.27 0.63
CA PHE A 110 -11.34 5.93 -0.64
C PHE A 110 -12.50 5.76 -1.62
N LEU A 111 -13.04 4.54 -1.74
CA LEU A 111 -14.23 4.32 -2.52
C LEU A 111 -15.45 4.86 -1.78
N ASP A 112 -16.42 5.38 -2.53
CA ASP A 112 -17.71 5.80 -2.00
C ASP A 112 -18.37 4.66 -1.19
N THR A 113 -18.59 4.91 0.10
CA THR A 113 -19.11 3.93 1.05
C THR A 113 -20.53 3.46 0.71
N SER A 114 -21.34 4.30 0.06
CA SER A 114 -22.67 3.93 -0.40
C SER A 114 -22.62 2.92 -1.54
N ASN A 115 -21.66 3.08 -2.46
CA ASN A 115 -21.41 2.11 -3.52
C ASN A 115 -20.89 0.80 -2.92
N VAL A 116 -19.85 0.85 -2.08
CA VAL A 116 -19.27 -0.34 -1.46
C VAL A 116 -20.31 -1.14 -0.67
N SER A 117 -21.18 -0.48 0.09
CA SER A 117 -22.23 -1.14 0.88
C SER A 117 -23.28 -1.85 0.01
N ARG A 118 -23.56 -1.33 -1.18
CA ARG A 118 -24.58 -1.86 -2.09
C ARG A 118 -24.09 -3.02 -2.95
N GLU A 119 -22.86 -2.94 -3.44
CA GLU A 119 -22.37 -3.86 -4.50
C GLU A 119 -21.01 -4.51 -4.20
N GLY A 120 -20.38 -4.15 -3.08
CA GLY A 120 -19.07 -4.64 -2.69
C GLY A 120 -17.91 -3.83 -3.26
N VAL A 121 -16.72 -4.12 -2.76
CA VAL A 121 -15.49 -3.36 -3.04
C VAL A 121 -15.10 -3.44 -4.52
N ASP A 122 -15.13 -4.64 -5.11
CA ASP A 122 -14.69 -4.84 -6.49
C ASP A 122 -15.59 -4.13 -7.51
N ALA A 123 -16.91 -4.18 -7.32
CA ALA A 123 -17.86 -3.52 -8.19
C ALA A 123 -17.86 -1.98 -8.01
N ALA A 124 -17.62 -1.48 -6.79
CA ALA A 124 -17.40 -0.05 -6.56
C ALA A 124 -16.10 0.43 -7.22
N LEU A 125 -15.01 -0.35 -7.13
CA LEU A 125 -13.74 -0.04 -7.80
C LEU A 125 -13.90 -0.02 -9.32
N ALA A 126 -14.66 -0.93 -9.90
CA ALA A 126 -14.89 -0.99 -11.35
C ALA A 126 -15.53 0.29 -11.93
N LYS A 127 -16.14 1.13 -11.09
CA LYS A 127 -16.73 2.41 -11.48
C LYS A 127 -15.76 3.58 -11.39
N VAL A 128 -14.58 3.39 -10.82
CA VAL A 128 -13.60 4.47 -10.65
C VAL A 128 -13.04 4.87 -11.99
N ALA A 129 -13.13 6.15 -12.33
CA ALA A 129 -12.62 6.72 -13.58
C ALA A 129 -11.85 8.01 -13.31
N TYR A 130 -10.86 8.31 -14.15
CA TYR A 130 -10.14 9.57 -14.06
C TYR A 130 -10.68 10.57 -15.09
N ASN A 131 -11.16 11.71 -14.60
CA ASN A 131 -11.66 12.80 -15.41
C ASN A 131 -10.53 13.80 -15.69
N VAL A 132 -9.99 13.75 -16.91
CA VAL A 132 -8.86 14.58 -17.33
C VAL A 132 -9.17 16.07 -17.27
N ALA A 133 -10.40 16.47 -17.63
CA ALA A 133 -10.78 17.88 -17.67
C ALA A 133 -10.88 18.50 -16.27
N LEU A 134 -11.24 17.69 -15.27
CA LEU A 134 -11.42 18.13 -13.89
C LEU A 134 -10.21 17.81 -12.99
N ASP A 135 -9.22 17.07 -13.48
CA ASP A 135 -8.09 16.50 -12.71
C ASP A 135 -8.57 15.77 -11.44
N LYS A 136 -9.61 14.93 -11.59
CA LYS A 136 -10.30 14.27 -10.47
C LYS A 136 -10.66 12.83 -10.77
N LEU A 137 -10.78 12.02 -9.71
CA LEU A 137 -11.28 10.66 -9.80
C LEU A 137 -12.78 10.61 -9.48
N GLU A 138 -13.56 10.05 -10.40
CA GLU A 138 -14.96 9.68 -10.20
C GLU A 138 -15.04 8.35 -9.45
N GLY A 139 -16.10 8.13 -8.67
CA GLY A 139 -16.25 6.94 -7.81
C GLY A 139 -15.43 6.95 -6.52
N ILE A 140 -14.67 8.03 -6.28
CA ILE A 140 -13.90 8.29 -5.06
C ILE A 140 -14.62 9.33 -4.20
N SER A 141 -14.62 9.11 -2.88
CA SER A 141 -15.19 10.06 -1.93
C SER A 141 -14.46 11.41 -2.00
N SER A 142 -15.21 12.52 -2.08
CA SER A 142 -14.64 13.86 -2.29
C SER A 142 -13.55 14.26 -1.26
N PRO A 143 -13.68 13.94 0.05
CA PRO A 143 -12.63 14.25 1.03
C PRO A 143 -11.30 13.51 0.80
N ASN A 144 -11.29 12.46 -0.02
CA ASN A 144 -10.15 11.57 -0.20
C ASN A 144 -9.36 11.80 -1.50
N GLN A 145 -9.78 12.74 -2.35
CA GLN A 145 -9.07 13.06 -3.60
C GLN A 145 -7.59 13.40 -3.36
N ASP A 146 -7.30 14.25 -2.37
CA ASP A 146 -5.93 14.69 -2.07
C ASP A 146 -5.05 13.59 -1.48
N ARG A 147 -5.67 12.57 -0.87
CA ARG A 147 -4.99 11.43 -0.24
C ARG A 147 -4.52 10.36 -1.25
N LEU A 148 -4.83 10.54 -2.53
CA LEU A 148 -4.53 9.59 -3.61
C LEU A 148 -3.30 9.99 -4.44
N TYR A 149 -2.61 11.06 -4.04
CA TYR A 149 -1.32 11.48 -4.61
C TYR A 149 -1.30 11.64 -6.14
N LEU A 150 -2.42 12.06 -6.74
CA LEU A 150 -2.51 12.31 -8.18
C LEU A 150 -1.48 13.34 -8.67
N HIS A 151 -1.10 14.29 -7.81
CA HIS A 151 -0.07 15.30 -8.10
C HIS A 151 1.34 14.71 -8.29
N LEU A 152 1.59 13.45 -7.90
CA LEU A 152 2.85 12.75 -8.16
C LEU A 152 2.85 12.00 -9.49
N LEU A 153 1.69 11.83 -10.12
CA LEU A 153 1.57 11.20 -11.43
C LEU A 153 1.93 12.20 -12.52
N SER A 154 2.59 11.71 -13.58
CA SER A 154 2.90 12.55 -14.73
C SER A 154 1.63 12.90 -15.50
N GLU A 155 1.60 14.07 -16.14
CA GLU A 155 0.47 14.46 -17.01
C GLU A 155 0.19 13.43 -18.10
N ARG A 156 1.26 12.82 -18.65
CA ARG A 156 1.14 11.71 -19.60
C ARG A 156 0.39 10.53 -19.00
N THR A 157 0.75 10.11 -17.79
CA THR A 157 0.08 9.02 -17.08
C THR A 157 -1.38 9.35 -16.78
N LYS A 158 -1.67 10.57 -16.33
CA LYS A 158 -3.05 11.05 -16.11
C LYS A 158 -3.88 11.02 -17.40
N GLN A 159 -3.35 11.48 -18.52
CA GLN A 159 -4.01 11.37 -19.83
C GLN A 159 -4.31 9.92 -20.20
N LYS A 160 -3.36 9.00 -19.97
CA LYS A 160 -3.58 7.56 -20.21
C LYS A 160 -4.64 6.98 -19.28
N MET A 161 -4.70 7.39 -18.00
CA MET A 161 -5.77 6.98 -17.08
C MET A 161 -7.15 7.45 -17.53
N GLY A 162 -7.23 8.62 -18.17
CA GLY A 162 -8.48 9.12 -18.75
C GLY A 162 -8.95 8.33 -19.98
N PHE A 163 -8.01 7.76 -20.74
CA PHE A 163 -8.30 6.91 -21.90
C PHE A 163 -8.59 5.45 -21.51
N ASP A 164 -7.81 4.92 -20.57
CA ASP A 164 -7.92 3.56 -20.05
C ASP A 164 -8.19 3.58 -18.54
N GLN A 165 -9.47 3.43 -18.22
CA GLN A 165 -9.99 3.41 -16.86
C GLN A 165 -9.31 2.35 -15.97
N ARG A 166 -8.78 1.27 -16.55
CA ARG A 166 -8.09 0.21 -15.79
C ARG A 166 -6.85 0.74 -15.08
N LEU A 167 -6.18 1.76 -15.63
CA LEU A 167 -5.05 2.41 -14.97
C LEU A 167 -5.50 3.21 -13.74
N ALA A 168 -6.65 3.88 -13.80
CA ALA A 168 -7.24 4.55 -12.64
C ALA A 168 -7.58 3.55 -11.53
N GLN A 169 -8.20 2.43 -11.91
CA GLN A 169 -8.52 1.34 -10.99
C GLN A 169 -7.27 0.70 -10.37
N GLU A 170 -6.21 0.50 -11.18
CA GLU A 170 -4.94 -0.04 -10.70
C GLU A 170 -4.25 0.90 -9.71
N TRP A 171 -4.16 2.19 -10.04
CA TRP A 171 -3.59 3.20 -9.13
C TRP A 171 -4.33 3.25 -7.81
N ILE A 172 -5.67 3.22 -7.87
CA ILE A 172 -6.51 3.28 -6.67
C ILE A 172 -6.40 2.02 -5.83
N THR A 173 -6.35 0.86 -6.46
CA THR A 173 -6.07 -0.42 -5.78
C THR A 173 -4.76 -0.34 -5.01
N LEU A 174 -3.71 0.19 -5.64
CA LEU A 174 -2.39 0.31 -5.03
C LEU A 174 -2.40 1.26 -3.83
N GLN A 175 -3.06 2.41 -3.97
CA GLN A 175 -3.22 3.40 -2.90
C GLN A 175 -4.02 2.86 -1.72
N MET A 176 -5.14 2.16 -1.98
CA MET A 176 -5.95 1.51 -0.95
C MET A 176 -5.14 0.49 -0.17
N LYS A 177 -4.42 -0.41 -0.87
CA LYS A 177 -3.58 -1.44 -0.23
C LYS A 177 -2.45 -0.83 0.59
N CYS A 178 -1.79 0.20 0.06
CA CYS A 178 -0.74 0.92 0.78
C CYS A 178 -1.28 1.56 2.06
N PHE A 179 -2.41 2.26 1.98
CA PHE A 179 -3.02 2.91 3.14
C PHE A 179 -3.42 1.87 4.20
N ASP A 180 -4.15 0.83 3.80
CA ASP A 180 -4.71 -0.19 4.69
C ASP A 180 -3.61 -1.02 5.35
N TYR A 181 -2.48 -1.25 4.65
CA TYR A 181 -1.28 -1.85 5.23
C TYR A 181 -0.84 -1.06 6.46
N TYR A 182 -0.31 0.15 6.28
CA TYR A 182 0.24 0.93 7.40
C TYR A 182 -0.78 1.25 8.49
N ALA A 183 -2.05 1.46 8.13
CA ALA A 183 -3.12 1.64 9.11
C ALA A 183 -3.28 0.40 10.00
N LEU A 184 -3.21 -0.81 9.43
CA LEU A 184 -3.27 -2.05 10.20
C LEU A 184 -2.06 -2.21 11.12
N GLN A 185 -0.83 -1.90 10.66
CA GLN A 185 0.34 -1.98 11.55
C GLN A 185 0.25 -0.98 12.69
N ARG A 186 -0.22 0.25 12.42
CA ARG A 186 -0.45 1.27 13.46
C ARG A 186 -1.46 0.77 14.49
N SER A 187 -2.61 0.30 14.04
CA SER A 187 -3.67 -0.24 14.91
C SER A 187 -3.20 -1.46 15.70
N SER A 188 -2.39 -2.32 15.09
CA SER A 188 -1.84 -3.50 15.75
C SER A 188 -0.85 -3.12 16.87
N LEU A 189 -0.05 -2.08 16.67
CA LEU A 189 0.82 -1.51 17.70
C LEU A 189 0.00 -0.92 18.86
N ASP A 190 -1.04 -0.16 18.54
CA ASP A 190 -1.95 0.45 19.54
C ASP A 190 -2.75 -0.59 20.33
N SER A 191 -2.92 -1.80 19.79
CA SER A 191 -3.67 -2.89 20.40
C SER A 191 -2.81 -3.77 21.33
N ILE A 192 -1.54 -3.46 21.53
CA ILE A 192 -0.68 -4.25 22.42
C ILE A 192 -1.12 -4.02 23.86
N GLU A 193 -1.45 -5.12 24.56
CA GLU A 193 -1.89 -5.08 25.95
C GLU A 193 -0.87 -4.35 26.85
N GLY A 194 -1.37 -3.39 27.65
CA GLY A 194 -0.55 -2.58 28.55
C GLY A 194 0.24 -1.45 27.88
N MET A 195 0.21 -1.36 26.54
CA MET A 195 0.88 -0.31 25.81
C MET A 195 0.00 0.94 25.69
N ASP A 196 0.55 2.07 26.13
CA ASP A 196 0.01 3.40 25.87
C ASP A 196 1.14 4.25 25.30
N LEU A 197 1.12 4.49 23.99
CA LEU A 197 2.21 5.18 23.31
C LEU A 197 2.47 6.57 23.85
N THR A 198 1.44 7.25 24.35
CA THR A 198 1.59 8.60 24.91
C THR A 198 2.43 8.58 26.20
N LYS A 199 2.38 7.47 26.94
CA LYS A 199 3.18 7.25 28.16
C LYS A 199 4.58 6.73 27.89
N THR A 200 4.92 6.42 26.64
CA THR A 200 6.27 5.94 26.29
C THR A 200 7.23 7.08 25.94
N ILE A 201 6.72 8.28 25.68
CA ILE A 201 7.54 9.47 25.36
C ILE A 201 8.43 9.82 26.55
N GLU A 202 9.71 10.12 26.30
CA GLU A 202 10.71 10.42 27.34
C GLU A 202 10.92 9.30 28.38
N THR A 203 10.60 8.05 28.03
CA THR A 203 10.84 6.87 28.87
C THR A 203 11.82 5.91 28.22
N GLU A 204 12.25 4.88 28.96
CA GLU A 204 13.03 3.75 28.42
C GLU A 204 12.32 2.96 27.30
N ASN A 205 11.01 3.21 27.09
CA ASN A 205 10.21 2.61 26.02
C ASN A 205 9.94 3.57 24.85
N GLU A 206 10.61 4.73 24.79
CA GLU A 206 10.42 5.73 23.73
C GLU A 206 10.67 5.18 22.31
N TRP A 207 11.48 4.14 22.18
CA TRP A 207 11.68 3.42 20.91
C TRP A 207 10.37 2.91 20.29
N ILE A 208 9.33 2.65 21.09
CA ILE A 208 8.00 2.25 20.61
C ILE A 208 7.27 3.44 19.96
N TYR A 209 7.34 4.61 20.59
CA TYR A 209 6.83 5.85 20.01
C TYR A 209 7.57 6.22 18.72
N ASN A 210 8.90 6.10 18.72
CA ASN A 210 9.72 6.33 17.53
C ASN A 210 9.39 5.33 16.41
N PHE A 211 9.10 4.07 16.75
CA PHE A 211 8.60 3.09 15.79
C PHE A 211 7.25 3.52 15.19
N ALA A 212 6.29 3.94 16.01
CA ALA A 212 5.00 4.43 15.54
C ALA A 212 5.15 5.64 14.58
N ARG A 213 6.05 6.57 14.90
CA ARG A 213 6.38 7.71 14.02
C ARG A 213 7.00 7.25 12.71
N SER A 214 7.93 6.29 12.76
CA SER A 214 8.61 5.78 11.55
C SER A 214 7.61 5.24 10.53
N MET A 215 6.55 4.53 10.93
CA MET A 215 5.52 4.03 10.00
C MET A 215 4.86 5.16 9.20
N SER A 216 4.62 6.31 9.84
CA SER A 216 4.02 7.47 9.19
C SER A 216 5.00 8.11 8.20
N SER A 217 6.28 8.20 8.58
CA SER A 217 7.35 8.67 7.69
C SER A 217 7.52 7.76 6.48
N ILE A 218 7.63 6.43 6.69
CA ILE A 218 7.77 5.44 5.62
C ILE A 218 6.58 5.53 4.67
N LYS A 219 5.35 5.51 5.19
CA LYS A 219 4.12 5.66 4.37
C LYS A 219 4.13 6.90 3.49
N ARG A 220 4.66 8.02 3.97
CA ARG A 220 4.79 9.26 3.19
C ARG A 220 5.90 9.14 2.15
N ASN A 221 7.06 8.65 2.54
CA ASN A 221 8.24 8.54 1.70
C ASN A 221 8.05 7.54 0.56
N ILE A 222 7.22 6.51 0.74
CA ILE A 222 6.93 5.48 -0.27
C ILE A 222 6.15 6.02 -1.48
N GLN A 223 5.41 7.13 -1.32
CA GLN A 223 4.47 7.59 -2.35
C GLN A 223 5.15 8.06 -3.63
N LYS A 224 6.29 8.74 -3.49
CA LYS A 224 7.08 9.23 -4.63
C LYS A 224 7.63 8.09 -5.49
N PRO A 225 8.40 7.11 -4.95
CA PRO A 225 8.87 5.98 -5.75
C PRO A 225 7.71 5.09 -6.24
N LEU A 226 6.59 5.02 -5.51
CA LEU A 226 5.40 4.30 -5.96
C LEU A 226 4.78 4.94 -7.21
N ALA A 227 4.61 6.26 -7.20
CA ALA A 227 4.13 7.03 -8.35
C ALA A 227 5.10 6.94 -9.53
N GLU A 228 6.41 7.02 -9.29
CA GLU A 228 7.43 6.86 -10.32
C GLU A 228 7.37 5.48 -10.98
N LYS A 229 7.29 4.40 -10.19
CA LYS A 229 7.13 3.03 -10.69
C LYS A 229 5.86 2.89 -11.52
N PHE A 230 4.76 3.50 -11.09
CA PHE A 230 3.48 3.50 -11.82
C PHE A 230 3.55 4.29 -13.13
N ASN A 231 4.15 5.49 -13.12
CA ASN A 231 4.39 6.31 -14.30
C ASN A 231 5.23 5.53 -15.33
N ASN A 232 6.34 4.92 -14.89
CA ASN A 232 7.24 4.15 -15.75
C ASN A 232 6.55 2.92 -16.34
N LYS A 233 5.75 2.19 -15.54
CA LYS A 233 4.94 1.05 -16.02
C LYS A 233 3.95 1.51 -17.09
N THR A 234 3.22 2.60 -16.83
CA THR A 234 2.21 3.13 -17.75
C THR A 234 2.84 3.58 -19.07
N ASN A 235 3.96 4.30 -19.01
CA ASN A 235 4.63 4.77 -20.22
C ASN A 235 5.10 3.59 -21.09
N ARG A 236 5.72 2.57 -20.49
CA ARG A 236 6.14 1.36 -21.22
C ARG A 236 4.99 0.66 -21.94
N LEU A 237 3.84 0.51 -21.26
CA LEU A 237 2.66 -0.14 -21.86
C LEU A 237 2.14 0.57 -23.11
N TYR A 238 2.31 1.89 -23.21
CA TYR A 238 1.78 2.71 -24.29
C TYR A 238 2.85 3.27 -25.25
N ASP A 239 4.13 2.98 -24.99
CA ASP A 239 5.26 3.23 -25.89
C ASP A 239 5.57 2.01 -26.78
N GLU A 240 5.05 0.82 -26.45
CA GLU A 240 5.13 -0.36 -27.32
C GLU A 240 4.21 -0.21 -28.55
N PRO A 241 4.67 -0.58 -29.77
CA PRO A 241 4.00 -0.29 -31.04
C PRO A 241 2.60 -0.90 -31.19
N ILE A 242 2.22 -1.85 -30.33
CA ILE A 242 0.92 -2.52 -30.37
C ILE A 242 -0.25 -1.55 -30.09
N TYR A 243 -0.05 -0.52 -29.25
CA TYR A 243 -1.11 0.43 -28.93
C TYR A 243 -1.23 1.58 -29.94
N ALA A 244 -0.17 1.88 -30.69
CA ALA A 244 -0.24 2.85 -31.79
C ALA A 244 -1.20 2.38 -32.90
N GLU A 245 -1.17 1.09 -33.23
CA GLU A 245 -2.08 0.49 -34.22
C GLU A 245 -3.56 0.51 -33.77
N ILE A 246 -3.85 0.36 -32.46
CA ILE A 246 -5.23 0.39 -31.94
C ILE A 246 -5.80 1.83 -31.95
N THR A 247 -4.98 2.85 -31.71
CA THR A 247 -5.38 4.26 -31.85
C THR A 247 -5.73 4.61 -33.30
N ASP A 248 -4.97 4.13 -34.28
CA ASP A 248 -5.26 4.34 -35.70
C ASP A 248 -6.54 3.62 -36.15
N LEU A 249 -6.78 2.39 -35.67
CA LEU A 249 -8.00 1.64 -36.00
C LEU A 249 -9.28 2.30 -35.47
N LYS A 250 -9.24 2.94 -34.29
CA LYS A 250 -10.39 3.67 -33.72
C LYS A 250 -10.65 5.00 -34.44
N ALA A 251 -9.60 5.72 -34.85
CA ALA A 251 -9.75 6.93 -35.67
C ALA A 251 -10.39 6.61 -37.04
N VAL A 252 -9.96 5.52 -37.68
CA VAL A 252 -10.49 5.08 -38.99
C VAL A 252 -11.95 4.59 -38.93
N HIS A 253 -12.41 4.05 -37.79
CA HIS A 253 -13.82 3.67 -37.61
C HIS A 253 -14.75 4.87 -37.33
N SER A 254 -14.23 5.95 -36.73
CA SER A 254 -15.02 7.18 -36.49
C SER A 254 -15.29 7.96 -37.79
N GLU A 255 -14.37 7.95 -38.76
CA GLU A 255 -14.56 8.66 -40.04
C GLU A 255 -15.46 7.90 -41.03
N ARG A 256 -15.72 6.62 -40.81
CA ARG A 256 -16.49 5.78 -41.76
C ARG A 256 -18.01 5.84 -41.60
N THR A 257 -18.53 6.47 -40.55
CA THR A 257 -19.99 6.52 -40.30
C THR A 257 -20.67 7.83 -40.71
N ASP A 258 -19.93 8.83 -41.18
CA ASP A 258 -20.48 10.13 -41.60
C ASP A 258 -20.47 10.34 -43.14
N LYS A 259 -20.88 9.33 -43.91
CA LYS A 259 -21.26 9.55 -45.32
C LYS A 259 -22.76 9.30 -45.51
N PRO A 260 -23.58 10.34 -45.77
CA PRO A 260 -24.99 10.14 -46.08
C PRO A 260 -25.10 9.39 -47.41
N LEU A 261 -25.87 8.30 -47.41
CA LEU A 261 -26.28 7.59 -48.62
C LEU A 261 -27.01 8.57 -49.54
N ARG A 262 -26.34 9.03 -50.60
CA ARG A 262 -27.02 9.65 -51.74
C ARG A 262 -27.75 8.56 -52.52
N ALA A 263 -29.08 8.61 -52.47
CA ALA A 263 -29.95 7.83 -53.35
C ALA A 263 -29.63 8.16 -54.82
N MET A 264 -29.19 7.15 -55.57
CA MET A 264 -29.14 7.18 -57.03
C MET A 264 -30.51 6.76 -57.56
N THR A 265 -31.32 7.71 -58.05
CA THR A 265 -32.43 7.39 -58.95
C THR A 265 -31.93 7.45 -60.38
N SER A 266 -31.84 6.29 -61.02
CA SER A 266 -31.47 6.16 -62.43
C SER A 266 -32.57 6.73 -63.33
N GLN A 267 -32.18 7.58 -64.27
CA GLN A 267 -32.98 7.85 -65.45
C GLN A 267 -33.06 6.57 -66.28
N SER A 268 -34.28 6.06 -66.50
CA SER A 268 -34.54 5.09 -67.57
C SER A 268 -35.35 5.78 -68.64
N GLN A 269 -34.78 5.75 -69.84
CA GLN A 269 -35.32 6.31 -71.07
C GLN A 269 -36.62 5.62 -71.49
N THR A 270 -37.47 6.46 -72.07
CA THR A 270 -38.70 6.21 -72.81
C THR A 270 -38.56 5.12 -73.88
N ILE A 271 -39.50 4.16 -73.90
CA ILE A 271 -40.01 3.56 -75.14
C ILE A 271 -41.53 3.57 -75.06
N GLN A 272 -42.15 4.40 -75.91
CA GLN A 272 -43.55 4.29 -76.30
C GLN A 272 -43.70 3.13 -77.31
N ASN A 273 -44.72 2.28 -77.15
CA ASN A 273 -45.61 1.92 -78.26
C ASN A 273 -46.90 1.18 -77.80
N PHE A 274 -47.99 1.76 -78.28
CA PHE A 274 -49.43 1.41 -78.32
C PHE A 274 -49.91 -0.06 -78.29
N ARG A 275 -51.00 -0.26 -77.54
CA ARG A 275 -52.35 -0.79 -77.91
C ARG A 275 -53.32 -0.19 -76.84
N LEU A 276 -54.47 0.43 -77.10
CA LEU A 276 -55.44 0.44 -78.21
C LEU A 276 -55.60 1.85 -78.81
#